data_AF-A0A814SXB3-F1
#
_entry.id   AF-A0A814SXB3-F1
#
_cell.length_a   1.000
_cell.length_b   1.000
_cell.length_c   1.000
_cell.angle_alpha   90.00
_cell.angle_beta   90.00
_cell.angle_gamma   90.00
#
_symmetry.space_group_name_H-M   'P 1'
#
loop_
_entity.id
_entity.type
_entity.pdbx_description
1 polymer ?
#
loop_
_entity_poly.entity_id
_entity_poly.type
_entity_poly.pdbx_seq_one_letter_code
_entity_poly.pdbx_strand_id
1 'polypeptide(L)'
;MFLYYIHRYIRLTPAFLLMILVSINLTPYFGRGPVYPIEQGFESKGCRTRSWWTSIFYIGNIVRPDDMCLNIAWYLHNDMQFHWIARLTLIPFALERKTLSFLIVTLFVFVGIGSTLGIILYYPNMSLNDPTALTDNGGPSFYKMVYIKPWCRISAYSIGLLTGYIVIITGRQYRINRYSKIIVTILIIVIALACLFTTHPNSIHVPGLSRSEIVAYISLSRTFWSIVIGWLLFVCSTNQGGIVNKILSWPIWTPLARLNYSCYLVHSMILHIIIFNQTMPFYYQGHLVINNFISHIFFSYVAAILVSIFFETPFFIIEKKLFKR
;
A
#
# COMPACT_ATOMS: atom_id res chain seq x y z
N MET A 1 -24.20 -10.49 -6.33
CA MET A 1 -23.66 -9.19 -5.84
C MET A 1 -22.95 -9.32 -4.49
N PHE A 2 -23.56 -9.94 -3.47
CA PHE A 2 -22.91 -10.16 -2.16
C PHE A 2 -21.60 -10.98 -2.24
N LEU A 3 -21.57 -11.99 -3.12
CA LEU A 3 -20.40 -12.83 -3.39
C LEU A 3 -19.10 -12.05 -3.69
N TYR A 4 -19.17 -10.91 -4.38
CA TYR A 4 -17.98 -10.10 -4.69
C TYR A 4 -17.24 -9.64 -3.41
N TYR A 5 -17.96 -9.27 -2.36
CA TYR A 5 -17.34 -8.92 -1.08
C TYR A 5 -16.90 -10.15 -0.29
N ILE A 6 -17.75 -11.19 -0.25
CA ILE A 6 -17.45 -12.41 0.51
C ILE A 6 -16.16 -13.06 0.02
N HIS A 7 -16.00 -13.21 -1.30
CA HIS A 7 -14.83 -13.86 -1.88
C HIS A 7 -13.53 -13.19 -1.45
N ARG A 8 -13.47 -11.86 -1.58
CA ARG A 8 -12.27 -11.12 -1.18
C ARG A 8 -12.04 -11.18 0.33
N TYR A 9 -13.10 -11.12 1.13
CA TYR A 9 -13.01 -11.21 2.58
C TYR A 9 -12.46 -12.58 3.02
N ILE A 10 -13.09 -13.68 2.59
CA ILE A 10 -12.66 -15.05 2.95
C ILE A 10 -11.23 -15.33 2.48
N ARG A 11 -10.81 -14.78 1.35
CA ARG A 11 -9.44 -14.96 0.85
C ARG A 11 -8.37 -14.25 1.68
N LEU A 12 -8.63 -13.01 2.12
CA LEU A 12 -7.61 -12.19 2.80
C LEU A 12 -7.62 -12.38 4.32
N THR A 13 -8.81 -12.48 4.92
CA THR A 13 -8.97 -12.43 6.38
C THR A 13 -8.24 -13.55 7.14
N PRO A 14 -8.20 -14.83 6.71
CA PRO A 14 -7.55 -15.88 7.49
C PRO A 14 -6.06 -15.63 7.77
N ALA A 15 -5.29 -15.31 6.73
CA ALA A 15 -3.87 -15.00 6.89
C ALA A 15 -3.67 -13.70 7.69
N PHE A 16 -4.55 -12.71 7.51
CA PHE A 16 -4.47 -11.48 8.30
C PHE A 16 -4.73 -11.71 9.79
N LEU A 17 -5.74 -12.51 10.14
CA LEU A 17 -6.06 -12.85 11.53
C LEU A 17 -4.96 -13.70 12.16
N LEU A 18 -4.37 -14.64 11.41
CA LEU A 18 -3.18 -15.36 11.88
C LEU A 18 -2.09 -14.37 12.29
N MET A 19 -1.79 -13.40 11.44
CA MET A 19 -0.72 -12.45 11.71
C MET A 19 -1.02 -11.54 12.90
N ILE A 20 -2.30 -11.23 13.15
CA ILE A 20 -2.72 -10.56 14.38
C ILE A 20 -2.53 -11.48 15.59
N LEU A 21 -2.91 -12.75 15.52
CA LEU A 21 -2.71 -13.70 16.62
C LEU A 21 -1.24 -13.93 16.93
N VAL A 22 -0.40 -14.05 15.91
CA VAL A 22 1.05 -14.16 16.01
C VAL A 22 1.65 -12.87 16.59
N SER A 23 1.17 -11.72 16.13
CA SER A 23 1.52 -10.41 16.69
C SER A 23 1.22 -10.35 18.19
N ILE A 24 0.01 -10.74 18.58
CA ILE A 24 -0.49 -10.68 19.96
C ILE A 24 0.28 -11.65 20.85
N ASN A 25 0.41 -12.91 20.44
CA ASN A 25 0.82 -13.97 21.36
C ASN A 25 2.31 -14.33 21.27
N LEU A 26 2.95 -14.14 20.11
CA LEU A 26 4.30 -14.64 19.86
C LEU A 26 5.37 -13.55 19.83
N THR A 27 5.02 -12.31 19.44
CA THR A 27 6.03 -11.24 19.36
C THR A 27 6.77 -10.98 20.65
N PRO A 28 6.21 -11.06 21.87
CA PRO A 28 7.01 -10.84 23.08
C PRO A 28 8.21 -11.80 23.23
N TYR A 29 8.16 -12.97 22.58
CA TYR A 29 9.17 -14.03 22.68
C TYR A 29 10.20 -14.04 21.56
N PHE A 30 10.06 -13.18 20.54
CA PHE A 30 10.92 -13.21 19.34
C PHE A 30 12.28 -12.53 19.52
N GLY A 31 12.54 -11.93 20.68
CA GLY A 31 13.79 -11.24 20.89
C GLY A 31 14.09 -10.86 22.33
N ARG A 32 15.37 -10.54 22.56
CA ARG A 32 15.91 -10.05 23.84
C ARG A 32 16.92 -8.92 23.63
N GLY A 33 16.88 -8.25 22.48
CA GLY A 33 17.76 -7.12 22.21
C GLY A 33 17.53 -5.95 23.17
N PRO A 34 18.50 -5.03 23.30
CA PRO A 34 18.45 -3.92 24.26
C PRO A 34 17.29 -2.94 24.01
N VAL A 35 16.82 -2.81 22.77
CA VAL A 35 15.68 -1.95 22.39
C VAL A 35 14.40 -2.78 22.19
N TYR A 36 14.43 -4.06 22.52
CA TYR A 36 13.29 -4.95 22.32
C TYR A 36 12.18 -4.62 23.33
N PRO A 37 10.94 -4.38 22.88
CA PRO A 37 9.81 -4.15 23.78
C PRO A 37 9.33 -5.48 24.39
N ILE A 38 10.02 -5.98 25.42
CA ILE A 38 9.79 -7.32 26.00
C ILE A 38 8.35 -7.50 26.51
N GLU A 39 7.75 -6.50 27.16
CA GLU A 39 6.41 -6.62 27.75
C GLU A 39 5.28 -6.58 26.70
N GLN A 40 5.46 -5.81 25.63
CA GLN A 40 4.40 -5.48 24.67
C GLN A 40 4.56 -6.22 23.33
N GLY A 41 5.78 -6.68 23.01
CA GLY A 41 6.11 -7.11 21.66
C GLY A 41 6.01 -5.96 20.65
N PHE A 42 5.76 -6.28 19.38
CA PHE A 42 5.71 -5.28 18.30
C PHE A 42 4.38 -4.51 18.22
N GLU A 43 3.43 -4.80 19.10
CA GLU A 43 2.07 -4.28 19.04
C GLU A 43 1.94 -2.89 19.66
N SER A 44 0.78 -2.25 19.47
CA SER A 44 0.34 -1.10 20.26
C SER A 44 -0.32 -1.54 21.59
N LYS A 45 -0.24 -0.68 22.63
CA LYS A 45 -0.69 -1.03 23.99
C LYS A 45 -2.18 -1.38 24.03
N GLY A 46 -3.00 -0.73 23.20
CA GLY A 46 -4.44 -0.96 23.12
C GLY A 46 -4.87 -2.08 22.15
N CYS A 47 -3.97 -2.75 21.44
CA CYS A 47 -4.36 -3.79 20.47
C CYS A 47 -5.21 -4.89 21.13
N ARG A 48 -4.66 -5.56 22.14
CA ARG A 48 -5.27 -6.76 22.77
C ARG A 48 -6.60 -6.47 23.46
N THR A 49 -6.69 -5.32 24.12
CA THR A 49 -7.84 -4.99 24.97
C THR A 49 -8.94 -4.26 24.22
N ARG A 50 -8.58 -3.47 23.21
CA ARG A 50 -9.46 -2.43 22.66
C ARG A 50 -9.65 -2.51 21.15
N SER A 51 -8.69 -3.01 20.38
CA SER A 51 -8.67 -2.73 18.93
C SER A 51 -8.58 -3.94 18.01
N TRP A 52 -8.34 -5.14 18.52
CA TRP A 52 -8.27 -6.37 17.69
C TRP A 52 -9.46 -6.56 16.74
N TRP A 53 -10.68 -6.26 17.21
CA TRP A 53 -11.91 -6.39 16.41
C TRP A 53 -11.96 -5.41 15.23
N THR A 54 -11.28 -4.26 15.33
CA THR A 54 -11.27 -3.26 14.25
C THR A 54 -10.55 -3.79 13.00
N SER A 55 -9.63 -4.72 13.16
CA SER A 55 -8.94 -5.39 12.06
C SER A 55 -9.83 -6.41 11.35
N ILE A 56 -10.75 -7.09 12.05
CA ILE A 56 -11.73 -8.01 11.44
C ILE A 56 -12.62 -7.27 10.45
N PHE A 57 -13.01 -6.04 10.80
CA PHE A 57 -13.84 -5.18 9.96
C PHE A 57 -13.03 -4.26 9.05
N TYR A 58 -11.70 -4.33 9.04
CA TYR A 58 -10.84 -3.48 8.23
C TYR A 58 -11.03 -1.96 8.45
N ILE A 59 -11.34 -1.53 9.68
CA ILE A 59 -11.62 -0.12 10.05
C ILE A 59 -10.63 0.47 11.07
N GLY A 60 -9.55 -0.25 11.39
CA GLY A 60 -8.59 0.19 12.42
C GLY A 60 -7.95 1.55 12.12
N ASN A 61 -7.71 1.88 10.84
CA ASN A 61 -7.15 3.16 10.41
C ASN A 61 -8.10 4.36 10.61
N ILE A 62 -9.40 4.12 10.76
CA ILE A 62 -10.42 5.17 10.99
C ILE A 62 -10.73 5.28 12.48
N VAL A 63 -11.09 4.16 13.12
CA VAL A 63 -11.67 4.16 14.47
C VAL A 63 -10.59 4.30 15.54
N ARG A 64 -9.50 3.53 15.45
CA ARG A 64 -8.43 3.48 16.46
C ARG A 64 -7.06 3.39 15.80
N PRO A 65 -6.61 4.46 15.11
CA PRO A 65 -5.34 4.45 14.39
C PRO A 65 -4.13 4.28 15.30
N ASP A 66 -4.21 4.72 16.56
CA ASP A 66 -3.12 4.63 17.54
C ASP A 66 -2.95 3.22 18.12
N ASP A 67 -4.05 2.47 18.17
CA ASP A 67 -4.11 1.14 18.79
C ASP A 67 -4.24 0.02 17.74
N MET A 68 -3.76 0.24 16.51
CA MET A 68 -3.77 -0.84 15.51
C MET A 68 -2.82 -1.96 15.93
N CYS A 69 -3.28 -3.21 15.82
CA CYS A 69 -2.48 -4.38 16.16
C CYS A 69 -1.26 -4.56 15.26
N LEU A 70 -1.48 -4.37 13.95
CA LEU A 70 -0.44 -4.43 12.95
C LEU A 70 -0.38 -3.09 12.23
N ASN A 71 0.68 -2.31 12.44
CA ASN A 71 0.81 -0.99 11.84
C ASN A 71 0.73 -1.06 10.31
N ILE A 72 1.44 -2.00 9.68
CA ILE A 72 1.43 -2.19 8.22
C ILE A 72 0.03 -2.52 7.66
N ALA A 73 -0.92 -2.97 8.49
CA ALA A 73 -2.28 -3.27 8.06
C ALA A 73 -3.11 -2.04 7.62
N TRP A 74 -2.62 -0.80 7.82
CA TRP A 74 -3.30 0.41 7.33
C TRP A 74 -3.64 0.32 5.83
N TYR A 75 -2.76 -0.31 5.03
CA TYR A 75 -2.97 -0.49 3.59
C TYR A 75 -4.11 -1.47 3.34
N LEU A 76 -4.15 -2.57 4.08
CA LEU A 76 -5.17 -3.60 3.92
C LEU A 76 -6.55 -3.08 4.35
N HIS A 77 -6.59 -2.26 5.41
CA HIS A 77 -7.78 -1.51 5.80
C HIS A 77 -8.28 -0.61 4.66
N ASN A 78 -7.40 0.23 4.10
CA ASN A 78 -7.73 1.10 2.97
C ASN A 78 -8.19 0.31 1.73
N ASP A 79 -7.48 -0.76 1.37
CA ASP A 79 -7.79 -1.57 0.19
C ASP A 79 -9.17 -2.25 0.29
N MET A 80 -9.54 -2.76 1.46
CA MET A 80 -10.89 -3.30 1.68
C MET A 80 -11.97 -2.20 1.64
N GLN A 81 -11.71 -1.04 2.23
CA GLN A 81 -12.63 0.11 2.17
C GLN A 81 -12.83 0.59 0.73
N PHE A 82 -11.77 0.68 -0.05
CA PHE A 82 -11.84 1.02 -1.47
C PHE A 82 -12.57 -0.04 -2.27
N HIS A 83 -12.38 -1.32 -1.96
CA HIS A 83 -13.14 -2.41 -2.59
C HIS A 83 -14.64 -2.28 -2.36
N TRP A 84 -15.06 -1.86 -1.17
CA TRP A 84 -16.46 -1.61 -0.86
C TRP A 84 -17.03 -0.48 -1.71
N ILE A 85 -16.33 0.65 -1.75
CA ILE A 85 -16.73 1.86 -2.49
C ILE A 85 -16.60 1.68 -4.01
N ALA A 86 -15.69 0.83 -4.50
CA ALA A 86 -15.43 0.62 -5.92
C ALA A 86 -16.70 0.27 -6.71
N ARG A 87 -17.66 -0.39 -6.07
CA ARG A 87 -18.95 -0.73 -6.71
C ARG A 87 -19.74 0.47 -7.19
N LEU A 88 -19.62 1.62 -6.54
CA LEU A 88 -20.25 2.87 -6.99
C LEU A 88 -19.79 3.25 -8.40
N THR A 89 -18.57 2.85 -8.79
CA THR A 89 -18.04 3.07 -10.13
C THR A 89 -18.25 1.85 -11.04
N LEU A 90 -18.12 0.62 -10.51
CA LEU A 90 -18.19 -0.61 -11.30
C LEU A 90 -19.62 -0.93 -11.77
N ILE A 91 -20.64 -0.64 -10.96
CA ILE A 91 -22.03 -0.92 -11.33
C ILE A 91 -22.48 -0.04 -12.52
N PRO A 92 -22.32 1.30 -12.50
CA PRO A 92 -22.62 2.11 -13.68
C PRO A 92 -21.82 1.70 -14.91
N PHE A 93 -20.55 1.29 -14.73
CA PHE A 93 -19.73 0.81 -15.83
C PHE A 93 -20.28 -0.49 -16.46
N ALA A 94 -20.69 -1.45 -15.62
CA ALA A 94 -21.29 -2.71 -16.05
C ALA A 94 -22.68 -2.53 -16.69
N LEU A 95 -23.43 -1.51 -16.27
CA LEU A 95 -24.72 -1.12 -16.86
C LEU A 95 -24.58 -0.21 -18.10
N GLU A 96 -23.39 -0.17 -18.70
CA GLU A 96 -23.03 0.64 -19.88
C GLU A 96 -23.17 2.16 -19.71
N ARG A 97 -23.43 2.65 -18.50
CA ARG A 97 -23.43 4.08 -18.13
C ARG A 97 -22.00 4.57 -17.87
N LYS A 98 -21.14 4.45 -18.89
CA LYS A 98 -19.70 4.74 -18.82
C LYS A 98 -19.41 6.17 -18.35
N THR A 99 -20.14 7.16 -18.86
CA THR A 99 -19.97 8.58 -18.48
C THR A 99 -20.15 8.78 -16.97
N LEU A 100 -21.19 8.17 -16.38
CA LEU A 100 -21.42 8.26 -14.94
C LEU A 100 -20.28 7.62 -14.14
N SER A 101 -19.79 6.47 -14.59
CA SER A 101 -18.65 5.80 -13.94
C SER A 101 -17.39 6.68 -13.98
N PHE A 102 -17.06 7.28 -15.13
CA PHE A 102 -15.92 8.19 -15.26
C PHE A 102 -16.06 9.44 -14.38
N LEU A 103 -17.27 10.01 -14.29
CA LEU A 103 -17.54 11.15 -13.40
C LEU A 103 -17.29 10.81 -11.93
N ILE A 104 -17.80 9.66 -11.45
CA ILE A 104 -17.60 9.23 -10.06
C ILE A 104 -16.12 8.94 -9.77
N VAL A 105 -15.41 8.27 -10.69
CA VAL A 105 -13.95 8.02 -10.53
C VAL A 105 -13.17 9.33 -10.48
N THR A 106 -13.51 10.28 -11.34
CA THR A 106 -12.87 11.60 -11.38
C THR A 106 -13.13 12.37 -10.08
N LEU A 107 -14.36 12.31 -9.57
CA LEU A 107 -14.71 12.88 -8.26
C LEU A 107 -13.84 12.29 -7.15
N PHE A 108 -13.63 10.97 -7.11
CA PHE A 108 -12.76 10.34 -6.12
C PHE A 108 -11.29 10.79 -6.22
N VAL A 109 -10.78 11.01 -7.44
CA VAL A 109 -9.43 11.60 -7.60
C VAL A 109 -9.37 12.98 -6.96
N PHE A 110 -10.36 13.84 -7.20
CA PHE A 110 -10.42 15.17 -6.59
C PHE A 110 -10.62 15.13 -5.07
N VAL A 111 -11.42 14.20 -4.54
CA VAL A 111 -11.54 13.99 -3.08
C VAL A 111 -10.20 13.59 -2.47
N GLY A 112 -9.44 12.73 -3.15
CA GLY A 112 -8.09 12.33 -2.76
C GLY A 112 -7.12 13.51 -2.60
N ILE A 113 -7.03 14.30 -3.66
CA ILE A 113 -6.15 15.47 -3.72
C ILE A 113 -6.62 16.56 -2.76
N GLY A 114 -7.93 16.88 -2.81
CA GLY A 114 -8.54 17.95 -2.03
C GLY A 114 -8.49 17.70 -0.52
N SER A 115 -8.70 16.46 -0.08
CA SER A 115 -8.59 16.13 1.35
C SER A 115 -7.16 16.26 1.86
N THR A 116 -6.18 15.81 1.07
CA THR A 116 -4.75 15.94 1.41
C THR A 116 -4.33 17.42 1.46
N LEU A 117 -4.72 18.21 0.45
CA LEU A 117 -4.50 19.66 0.43
C LEU A 117 -5.15 20.34 1.64
N GLY A 118 -6.42 20.04 1.91
CA GLY A 118 -7.17 20.65 3.01
C GLY A 118 -6.53 20.38 4.37
N ILE A 119 -6.10 19.15 4.63
CA ILE A 119 -5.45 18.79 5.90
C ILE A 119 -4.11 19.51 6.08
N ILE A 120 -3.29 19.60 5.03
CA ILE A 120 -1.97 20.23 5.12
C ILE A 120 -2.09 21.76 5.25
N LEU A 121 -3.06 22.37 4.58
CA LEU A 121 -3.33 23.80 4.71
C LEU A 121 -3.90 24.16 6.08
N TYR A 122 -4.75 23.30 6.65
CA TYR A 122 -5.34 23.49 7.97
C TYR A 122 -4.31 23.30 9.11
N TYR A 123 -3.39 22.35 8.97
CA TYR A 123 -2.34 22.07 9.95
C TYR A 123 -0.94 22.47 9.42
N PRO A 124 -0.62 23.77 9.40
CA PRO A 124 0.60 24.30 8.78
C PRO A 124 1.90 23.81 9.42
N ASN A 125 1.85 23.48 10.71
CA ASN A 125 3.00 23.08 11.54
C ASN A 125 3.03 21.56 11.78
N MET A 126 2.30 20.78 10.99
CA MET A 126 2.28 19.32 11.10
C MET A 126 3.70 18.76 10.92
N SER A 127 4.14 17.92 11.85
CA SER A 127 5.40 17.18 11.71
C SER A 127 5.29 16.26 10.49
N LEU A 128 6.06 16.59 9.44
CA LEU A 128 6.22 15.75 8.25
C LEU A 128 7.22 14.60 8.51
N ASN A 129 8.02 14.74 9.58
CA ASN A 129 9.23 13.97 9.86
C ASN A 129 9.05 12.88 10.93
N ASP A 130 7.84 12.40 11.18
CA ASP A 130 7.62 11.26 12.09
C ASP A 130 7.49 9.95 11.30
N PRO A 131 8.61 9.25 10.99
CA PRO A 131 8.58 7.89 10.46
C PRO A 131 8.22 6.86 11.55
N THR A 132 8.20 7.24 12.82
CA THR A 132 8.00 6.33 13.95
C THR A 132 7.08 6.96 14.98
N ALA A 133 6.05 6.24 15.41
CA ALA A 133 5.22 6.56 16.57
C ALA A 133 5.99 6.61 17.92
N LEU A 134 7.33 6.64 17.88
CA LEU A 134 8.22 6.63 19.05
C LEU A 134 8.44 8.04 19.63
N THR A 135 8.14 9.10 18.87
CA THR A 135 8.26 10.51 19.28
C THR A 135 6.92 11.23 19.21
N ASP A 136 5.84 10.52 19.53
CA ASP A 136 4.48 11.06 19.52
C ASP A 136 4.32 12.10 20.64
N ASN A 137 4.63 13.36 20.35
CA ASN A 137 4.45 14.51 21.25
C ASN A 137 2.96 14.87 21.46
N GLY A 138 2.02 13.95 21.19
CA GLY A 138 0.57 14.15 21.31
C GLY A 138 -0.04 15.10 20.26
N GLY A 139 0.73 15.52 19.25
CA GLY A 139 0.28 16.42 18.19
C GLY A 139 -0.27 15.71 16.94
N PRO A 140 -0.90 16.45 16.01
CA PRO A 140 -1.34 15.89 14.72
C PRO A 140 -0.11 15.50 13.89
N SER A 141 0.13 14.20 13.71
CA SER A 141 1.22 13.69 12.88
C SER A 141 0.78 13.41 11.45
N PHE A 142 1.70 13.56 10.49
CA PHE A 142 1.45 13.24 9.07
C PHE A 142 0.98 11.80 8.88
N TYR A 143 1.55 10.87 9.63
CA TYR A 143 1.18 9.47 9.58
C TYR A 143 -0.31 9.27 9.88
N LYS A 144 -0.79 9.85 10.98
CA LYS A 144 -2.17 9.68 11.46
C LYS A 144 -3.17 10.45 10.62
N MET A 145 -2.86 11.70 10.26
CA MET A 145 -3.82 12.59 9.61
C MET A 145 -3.90 12.38 8.09
N VAL A 146 -2.80 12.01 7.44
CA VAL A 146 -2.72 11.92 5.97
C VAL A 146 -2.36 10.51 5.51
N TYR A 147 -1.32 9.90 6.07
CA TYR A 147 -0.71 8.72 5.48
C TYR A 147 -1.63 7.49 5.47
N ILE A 148 -2.29 7.19 6.60
CA ILE A 148 -3.13 6.01 6.77
C ILE A 148 -4.60 6.22 6.41
N LYS A 149 -5.02 7.48 6.19
CA LYS A 149 -6.43 7.83 6.00
C LYS A 149 -6.90 7.49 4.58
N PRO A 150 -8.10 6.88 4.42
CA PRO A 150 -8.57 6.40 3.13
C PRO A 150 -8.88 7.55 2.17
N TRP A 151 -9.46 8.65 2.66
CA TRP A 151 -9.80 9.81 1.84
C TRP A 151 -8.57 10.48 1.24
N CYS A 152 -7.39 10.43 1.87
CA CYS A 152 -6.14 10.95 1.30
C CYS A 152 -5.48 9.99 0.30
N ARG A 153 -5.98 8.76 0.18
CA ARG A 153 -5.36 7.66 -0.60
C ARG A 153 -6.23 7.18 -1.76
N ILE A 154 -7.51 7.55 -1.78
CA ILE A 154 -8.48 7.10 -2.77
C ILE A 154 -8.13 7.54 -4.21
N SER A 155 -7.35 8.61 -4.40
CA SER A 155 -6.94 9.06 -5.75
C SER A 155 -6.10 8.01 -6.47
N ALA A 156 -5.15 7.39 -5.78
CA ALA A 156 -4.30 6.34 -6.33
C ALA A 156 -5.11 5.11 -6.79
N TYR A 157 -6.05 4.69 -5.95
CA TYR A 157 -6.97 3.59 -6.28
C TYR A 157 -7.85 3.91 -7.49
N SER A 158 -8.36 5.14 -7.54
CA SER A 158 -9.25 5.63 -8.61
C SER A 158 -8.55 5.69 -9.96
N ILE A 159 -7.27 6.07 -10.01
CA ILE A 159 -6.47 6.03 -11.24
C ILE A 159 -6.26 4.60 -11.74
N GLY A 160 -6.07 3.64 -10.82
CA GLY A 160 -6.02 2.22 -11.15
C GLY A 160 -7.33 1.73 -11.79
N LEU A 161 -8.49 2.10 -11.21
CA LEU A 161 -9.81 1.82 -11.79
C LEU A 161 -9.96 2.44 -13.19
N LEU A 162 -9.58 3.70 -13.34
CA LEU A 162 -9.65 4.44 -14.61
C LEU A 162 -8.81 3.75 -15.70
N THR A 163 -7.59 3.34 -15.35
CA THR A 163 -6.71 2.60 -16.26
C THR A 163 -7.36 1.26 -16.65
N GLY A 164 -7.94 0.54 -15.69
CA GLY A 164 -8.70 -0.68 -15.97
C GLY A 164 -9.85 -0.48 -16.95
N TYR A 165 -10.64 0.58 -16.78
CA TYR A 165 -11.73 0.93 -17.70
C TYR A 165 -11.24 1.23 -19.11
N ILE A 166 -10.16 2.02 -19.24
CA ILE A 166 -9.56 2.33 -20.53
C ILE A 166 -9.09 1.05 -21.21
N VAL A 167 -8.41 0.15 -20.48
CA VAL A 167 -7.93 -1.14 -21.02
C VAL A 167 -9.08 -2.02 -21.50
N ILE A 168 -10.20 -2.06 -20.76
CA ILE A 168 -11.39 -2.84 -21.13
C ILE A 168 -12.05 -2.25 -22.39
N ILE A 169 -12.28 -0.93 -22.42
CA ILE A 169 -12.93 -0.26 -23.56
C ILE A 169 -12.11 -0.38 -24.84
N THR A 170 -10.78 -0.28 -24.72
CA THR A 170 -9.86 -0.39 -25.86
C THR A 170 -9.65 -1.85 -26.32
N GLY A 171 -10.21 -2.83 -25.61
CA GLY A 171 -10.06 -4.24 -25.94
C GLY A 171 -8.61 -4.73 -25.96
N ARG A 172 -7.67 -4.01 -25.34
CA ARG A 172 -6.21 -4.24 -25.43
C ARG A 172 -5.63 -4.14 -26.85
N GLN A 173 -6.38 -3.63 -27.81
CA GLN A 173 -5.97 -3.58 -29.24
C GLN A 173 -5.63 -2.17 -29.72
N TYR A 174 -5.85 -1.15 -28.90
CA TYR A 174 -5.60 0.25 -29.28
C TYR A 174 -4.12 0.48 -29.62
N ARG A 175 -3.85 0.92 -30.85
CA ARG A 175 -2.50 1.24 -31.34
C ARG A 175 -2.23 2.72 -31.12
N ILE A 176 -1.24 3.03 -30.28
CA ILE A 176 -0.84 4.39 -29.96
C ILE A 176 0.06 4.92 -31.10
N ASN A 177 -0.18 6.15 -31.54
CA ASN A 177 0.72 6.83 -32.47
C ASN A 177 2.15 6.86 -31.92
N ARG A 178 3.15 6.59 -32.76
CA ARG A 178 4.57 6.49 -32.36
C ARG A 178 5.07 7.74 -31.64
N TYR A 179 4.74 8.92 -32.16
CA TYR A 179 5.15 10.20 -31.58
C TYR A 179 4.48 10.43 -30.22
N SER A 180 3.17 10.26 -30.14
CA SER A 180 2.41 10.38 -28.88
C SER A 180 2.93 9.42 -27.81
N LYS A 181 3.25 8.17 -28.18
CA LYS A 181 3.83 7.19 -27.26
C LYS A 181 5.17 7.67 -26.69
N ILE A 182 6.07 8.18 -27.53
CA ILE A 182 7.38 8.67 -27.10
C ILE A 182 7.22 9.89 -26.18
N ILE A 183 6.43 10.88 -26.59
CA ILE A 183 6.21 12.12 -25.83
C ILE A 183 5.63 11.81 -24.45
N VAL A 184 4.55 11.01 -24.40
CA VAL A 184 3.91 10.65 -23.13
C VAL A 184 4.85 9.81 -22.27
N THR A 185 5.62 8.88 -22.85
CA THR A 185 6.58 8.08 -22.08
C THR A 185 7.69 8.94 -21.46
N ILE A 186 8.25 9.91 -22.21
CA ILE A 186 9.24 10.85 -21.69
C ILE A 186 8.63 11.68 -20.56
N LEU A 187 7.43 12.23 -20.76
CA LEU A 187 6.73 13.00 -19.74
C LEU A 187 6.51 12.17 -18.46
N ILE A 188 6.07 10.93 -18.60
CA ILE A 188 5.84 10.01 -17.48
C ILE A 188 7.15 9.65 -16.75
N ILE A 189 8.27 9.48 -17.47
CA ILE A 189 9.58 9.26 -16.85
C ILE A 189 10.01 10.50 -16.05
N VAL A 190 9.84 11.71 -16.60
CA VAL A 190 10.15 12.96 -15.89
C VAL A 190 9.32 13.08 -14.61
N ILE A 191 8.02 12.79 -14.69
CA ILE A 191 7.12 12.80 -13.52
C ILE A 191 7.56 11.75 -12.49
N ALA A 192 7.94 10.54 -12.93
CA ALA A 192 8.41 9.49 -12.04
C ALA A 192 9.70 9.89 -11.31
N LEU A 193 10.67 10.46 -12.04
CA LEU A 193 11.91 10.96 -11.47
C LEU A 193 11.65 12.12 -10.50
N ALA A 194 10.76 13.07 -10.84
CA ALA A 194 10.35 14.12 -9.92
C ALA A 194 9.73 13.54 -8.64
N CYS A 195 8.84 12.55 -8.74
CA CYS A 195 8.25 11.91 -7.56
C CYS A 195 9.30 11.23 -6.65
N LEU A 196 10.34 10.62 -7.24
CA LEU A 196 11.38 9.88 -6.51
C LEU A 196 12.47 10.79 -5.92
N PHE A 197 12.87 11.82 -6.65
CA PHE A 197 14.03 12.65 -6.32
C PHE A 197 13.65 14.00 -5.70
N THR A 198 12.40 14.47 -5.85
CA THR A 198 11.90 15.54 -4.98
C THR A 198 11.87 14.99 -3.58
N THR A 199 12.78 15.49 -2.76
CA THR A 199 13.09 14.95 -1.45
C THR A 199 11.82 14.88 -0.60
N HIS A 200 11.57 13.69 -0.05
CA HIS A 200 10.64 13.58 1.05
C HIS A 200 11.17 14.50 2.15
N PRO A 201 10.36 15.39 2.76
CA PRO A 201 10.80 16.35 3.78
C PRO A 201 11.55 15.72 4.98
N ASN A 202 11.54 14.39 5.08
CA ASN A 202 12.21 13.56 6.08
C ASN A 202 13.73 13.44 5.89
N SER A 203 14.28 13.81 4.73
CA SER A 203 15.73 13.95 4.58
C SER A 203 16.14 15.34 5.10
N ILE A 204 16.55 15.35 6.38
CA ILE A 204 17.44 16.33 7.04
C ILE A 204 17.78 17.53 6.15
N HIS A 205 17.12 18.66 6.41
CA HIS A 205 17.52 19.99 5.93
C HIS A 205 18.05 20.06 4.50
N VAL A 206 17.21 19.83 3.49
CA VAL A 206 17.51 20.40 2.16
C VAL A 206 17.04 21.85 2.17
N PRO A 207 17.94 22.84 2.21
CA PRO A 207 17.55 24.24 2.11
C PRO A 207 17.02 24.49 0.68
N GLY A 208 15.82 25.03 0.53
CA GLY A 208 15.40 25.63 -0.75
C GLY A 208 14.01 25.32 -1.27
N LEU A 209 13.27 24.35 -0.71
CA LEU A 209 11.88 24.11 -1.12
C LEU A 209 10.92 25.09 -0.42
N SER A 210 10.19 25.87 -1.21
CA SER A 210 9.10 26.71 -0.74
C SER A 210 7.97 25.85 -0.15
N ARG A 211 7.21 26.45 0.76
CA ARG A 211 6.05 25.78 1.37
C ARG A 211 5.03 25.31 0.34
N SER A 212 4.80 26.09 -0.71
CA SER A 212 3.91 25.71 -1.81
C SER A 212 4.38 24.46 -2.55
N GLU A 213 5.69 24.30 -2.76
CA GLU A 213 6.25 23.12 -3.42
C GLU A 213 6.08 21.86 -2.56
N ILE A 214 6.28 21.97 -1.25
CA ILE A 214 6.06 20.85 -0.31
C ILE A 214 4.58 20.44 -0.31
N VAL A 215 3.66 21.41 -0.22
CA VAL A 215 2.22 21.16 -0.23
C VAL A 215 1.79 20.50 -1.54
N ALA A 216 2.30 21.00 -2.68
CA ALA A 216 2.03 20.45 -3.99
C ALA A 216 2.56 19.02 -4.11
N TYR A 217 3.80 18.77 -3.68
CA TYR A 217 4.41 17.45 -3.72
C TYR A 217 3.61 16.43 -2.90
N ILE A 218 3.31 16.73 -1.63
CA ILE A 218 2.60 15.79 -0.74
C ILE A 218 1.20 15.45 -1.29
N SER A 219 0.52 16.43 -1.88
CA SER A 219 -0.86 16.28 -2.35
C SER A 219 -0.97 15.61 -3.71
N LEU A 220 0.02 15.81 -4.59
CA LEU A 220 -0.04 15.35 -5.98
C LEU A 220 0.84 14.14 -6.27
N SER A 221 1.95 13.94 -5.55
CA SER A 221 2.94 12.88 -5.83
C SER A 221 2.31 11.49 -5.92
N ARG A 222 1.41 11.14 -5.00
CA ARG A 222 0.73 9.82 -4.99
C ARG A 222 -0.16 9.62 -6.22
N THR A 223 -0.87 10.67 -6.62
CA THR A 223 -1.74 10.69 -7.80
C THR A 223 -0.89 10.58 -9.06
N PHE A 224 0.15 11.38 -9.19
CA PHE A 224 1.07 11.33 -10.33
C PHE A 224 1.81 10.00 -10.44
N TRP A 225 2.31 9.47 -9.33
CA TRP A 225 2.92 8.13 -9.29
C TRP A 225 1.94 7.05 -9.77
N SER A 226 0.66 7.16 -9.41
CA SER A 226 -0.36 6.23 -9.88
C SER A 226 -0.63 6.37 -11.38
N ILE A 227 -0.54 7.58 -11.94
CA ILE A 227 -0.63 7.82 -13.40
C ILE A 227 0.58 7.21 -14.12
N VAL A 228 1.78 7.33 -13.54
CA VAL A 228 3.01 6.70 -14.07
C VAL A 228 2.81 5.19 -14.22
N ILE A 229 2.35 4.54 -13.15
CA ILE A 229 2.08 3.09 -13.16
C ILE A 229 0.91 2.75 -14.09
N GLY A 230 -0.14 3.59 -14.15
CA GLY A 230 -1.27 3.43 -15.06
C GLY A 230 -0.86 3.45 -16.54
N TRP A 231 0.01 4.39 -16.93
CA TRP A 231 0.57 4.44 -18.28
C TRP A 231 1.39 3.18 -18.60
N LEU A 232 2.27 2.77 -17.67
CA LEU A 232 3.06 1.55 -17.82
C LEU A 232 2.16 0.32 -18.04
N LEU A 233 1.12 0.16 -17.22
CA LEU A 233 0.14 -0.91 -17.34
C LEU A 233 -0.60 -0.87 -18.68
N PHE A 234 -1.05 0.31 -19.11
CA PHE A 234 -1.76 0.49 -20.38
C PHE A 234 -0.88 0.08 -21.57
N VAL A 235 0.35 0.56 -21.62
CA VAL A 235 1.30 0.27 -22.71
C VAL A 235 1.73 -1.20 -22.72
N CYS A 236 1.90 -1.83 -21.55
CA CYS A 236 2.19 -3.27 -21.47
C CYS A 236 0.98 -4.11 -21.89
N SER A 237 -0.23 -3.76 -21.43
CA SER A 237 -1.46 -4.49 -21.75
C SER A 237 -1.84 -4.46 -23.24
N THR A 238 -1.41 -3.43 -23.97
CA THR A 238 -1.60 -3.28 -25.42
C THR A 238 -0.40 -3.80 -26.23
N ASN A 239 0.51 -4.56 -25.60
CA ASN A 239 1.73 -5.11 -26.20
C ASN A 239 2.69 -4.08 -26.83
N GLN A 240 2.64 -2.83 -26.38
CA GLN A 240 3.46 -1.72 -26.91
C GLN A 240 4.62 -1.33 -26.00
N GLY A 241 4.82 -2.03 -24.88
CA GLY A 241 5.85 -1.77 -23.87
C GLY A 241 7.25 -2.31 -24.20
N GLY A 242 7.43 -3.02 -25.31
CA GLY A 242 8.75 -3.49 -25.77
C GLY A 242 9.49 -4.32 -24.73
N ILE A 243 10.71 -3.91 -24.37
CA ILE A 243 11.56 -4.60 -23.39
C ILE A 243 10.89 -4.65 -22.01
N VAL A 244 10.23 -3.58 -21.60
CA VAL A 244 9.59 -3.51 -20.28
C VAL A 244 8.49 -4.56 -20.17
N ASN A 245 7.69 -4.74 -21.23
CA ASN A 245 6.68 -5.79 -21.26
C ASN A 245 7.30 -7.21 -21.16
N LYS A 246 8.45 -7.44 -21.81
CA LYS A 246 9.17 -8.73 -21.71
C LYS A 246 9.66 -9.00 -20.30
N ILE A 247 10.25 -8.00 -19.64
CA ILE A 247 10.74 -8.12 -18.26
C ILE A 247 9.57 -8.37 -17.30
N LEU A 248 8.51 -7.57 -17.37
CA LEU A 248 7.37 -7.68 -16.44
C LEU A 248 6.53 -8.95 -16.66
N SER A 249 6.53 -9.51 -17.87
CA SER A 249 5.83 -10.75 -18.19
C SER A 249 6.69 -12.01 -17.98
N TRP A 250 7.90 -11.87 -17.43
CA TRP A 250 8.82 -13.00 -17.26
C TRP A 250 8.28 -13.99 -16.20
N PRO A 251 8.20 -15.31 -16.48
CA PRO A 251 7.52 -16.27 -15.61
C PRO A 251 8.16 -16.42 -14.24
N ILE A 252 9.43 -16.01 -14.05
CA ILE A 252 10.09 -15.97 -12.74
C ILE A 252 9.33 -15.13 -11.71
N TRP A 253 8.57 -14.12 -12.16
CA TRP A 253 7.74 -13.29 -11.29
C TRP A 253 6.49 -14.01 -10.80
N THR A 254 6.04 -15.06 -11.48
CA THR A 254 4.80 -15.78 -11.14
C THR A 254 4.77 -16.31 -9.70
N PRO A 255 5.77 -17.09 -9.22
CA PRO A 255 5.77 -17.57 -7.84
C PRO A 255 5.85 -16.42 -6.83
N LEU A 256 6.67 -15.39 -7.10
CA LEU A 256 6.80 -14.22 -6.22
C LEU A 256 5.49 -13.43 -6.12
N ALA A 257 4.81 -13.24 -7.25
CA ALA A 257 3.52 -12.55 -7.32
C ALA A 257 2.42 -13.31 -6.56
N ARG A 258 2.44 -14.65 -6.57
CA ARG A 258 1.49 -15.48 -5.81
C ARG A 258 1.71 -15.36 -4.29
N LEU A 259 2.95 -15.22 -3.85
CA LEU A 259 3.31 -15.07 -2.43
C LEU A 259 3.23 -13.62 -1.92
N ASN A 260 2.99 -12.64 -2.80
CA ASN A 260 3.12 -11.23 -2.49
C ASN A 260 2.23 -10.80 -1.31
N TYR A 261 1.02 -11.36 -1.18
CA TYR A 261 0.14 -11.04 -0.05
C TYR A 261 0.69 -11.57 1.28
N SER A 262 1.07 -12.85 1.33
CA SER A 262 1.70 -13.44 2.51
C SER A 262 3.01 -12.73 2.87
N CYS A 263 3.85 -12.39 1.88
CA CYS A 263 5.07 -11.60 2.06
C CYS A 263 4.78 -10.21 2.64
N TYR A 264 3.75 -9.55 2.12
CA TYR A 264 3.28 -8.27 2.63
C TYR A 264 2.84 -8.34 4.11
N LEU A 265 2.28 -9.44 4.58
CA LEU A 265 1.92 -9.52 5.99
C LEU A 265 3.13 -9.78 6.91
N VAL A 266 4.06 -10.65 6.48
CA VAL A 266 5.18 -11.08 7.33
C VAL A 266 6.38 -10.12 7.31
N HIS A 267 6.62 -9.39 6.22
CA HIS A 267 7.88 -8.63 6.07
C HIS A 267 8.10 -7.60 7.18
N SER A 268 7.05 -6.90 7.61
CA SER A 268 7.16 -5.91 8.68
C SER A 268 7.55 -6.57 10.00
N MET A 269 7.10 -7.80 10.24
CA MET A 269 7.45 -8.55 11.43
C MET A 269 8.92 -8.98 11.39
N ILE A 270 9.38 -9.54 10.26
CA ILE A 270 10.78 -9.91 10.05
C ILE A 270 11.70 -8.71 10.24
N LEU A 271 11.31 -7.55 9.70
CA LEU A 271 12.04 -6.30 9.87
C LEU A 271 12.17 -5.89 11.34
N HIS A 272 11.08 -5.94 12.11
CA HIS A 272 11.13 -5.64 13.54
C HIS A 272 11.98 -6.65 14.32
N ILE A 273 11.90 -7.95 14.00
CA ILE A 273 12.75 -8.97 14.64
C ILE A 273 14.23 -8.64 14.41
N ILE A 274 14.62 -8.32 13.18
CA ILE A 274 16.01 -8.05 12.86
C ILE A 274 16.48 -6.77 13.55
N ILE A 275 15.71 -5.68 13.48
CA ILE A 275 16.10 -4.38 14.04
C ILE A 275 16.12 -4.41 15.57
N PHE A 276 15.07 -4.89 16.23
CA PHE A 276 14.98 -4.82 17.69
C PHE A 276 15.88 -5.83 18.41
N ASN A 277 16.40 -6.84 17.72
CA ASN A 277 17.40 -7.75 18.26
C ASN A 277 18.85 -7.27 18.05
N GLN A 278 19.07 -6.11 17.41
CA GLN A 278 20.42 -5.56 17.28
C GLN A 278 20.97 -5.16 18.66
N THR A 279 22.14 -5.68 18.99
CA THR A 279 22.89 -5.33 20.22
C THR A 279 23.86 -4.18 20.00
N MET A 280 24.16 -3.86 18.74
CA MET A 280 25.09 -2.80 18.35
C MET A 280 24.35 -1.69 17.59
N PRO A 281 24.79 -0.43 17.66
CA PRO A 281 24.23 0.66 16.86
C PRO A 281 24.29 0.37 15.37
N PHE A 282 23.24 0.76 14.64
CA PHE A 282 23.21 0.65 13.19
C PHE A 282 23.99 1.80 12.54
N TYR A 283 25.08 1.47 11.86
CA TYR A 283 25.83 2.45 11.07
C TYR A 283 25.25 2.56 9.66
N TYR A 284 24.82 3.77 9.28
CA TYR A 284 24.27 4.01 7.95
C TYR A 284 25.36 4.01 6.88
N GLN A 285 25.65 2.84 6.32
CA GLN A 285 26.59 2.64 5.22
C GLN A 285 25.89 1.91 4.07
N GLY A 286 26.15 2.33 2.83
CA GLY A 286 25.42 1.81 1.66
C GLY A 286 25.45 0.28 1.54
N HIS A 287 26.61 -0.34 1.76
CA HIS A 287 26.73 -1.80 1.70
C HIS A 287 25.96 -2.52 2.82
N LEU A 288 25.94 -1.96 4.05
CA LEU A 288 25.16 -2.52 5.17
C LEU A 288 23.66 -2.43 4.91
N VAL A 289 23.20 -1.32 4.32
CA VAL A 289 21.79 -1.15 3.93
C VAL A 289 21.41 -2.17 2.85
N ILE A 290 22.25 -2.39 1.84
CA ILE A 290 22.01 -3.39 0.79
C ILE A 290 21.99 -4.81 1.38
N ASN A 291 22.96 -5.16 2.23
CA ASN A 291 23.01 -6.48 2.88
C ASN A 291 21.78 -6.75 3.74
N ASN A 292 21.34 -5.74 4.50
CA ASN A 292 20.10 -5.83 5.26
C ASN A 292 18.91 -6.00 4.31
N PHE A 293 18.78 -5.18 3.27
CA PHE A 293 17.67 -5.28 2.33
C PHE A 293 17.54 -6.67 1.70
N ILE A 294 18.65 -7.24 1.23
CA ILE A 294 18.67 -8.60 0.65
C ILE A 294 18.25 -9.63 1.69
N SER A 295 18.79 -9.54 2.91
CA SER A 295 18.45 -10.45 4.01
C SER A 295 16.96 -10.38 4.35
N HIS A 296 16.40 -9.17 4.45
CA HIS A 296 14.99 -8.96 4.76
C HIS A 296 14.09 -9.54 3.67
N ILE A 297 14.42 -9.33 2.39
CA ILE A 297 13.67 -9.92 1.27
C ILE A 297 13.69 -11.44 1.38
N PHE A 298 14.88 -12.02 1.54
CA PHE A 298 15.04 -13.47 1.59
C PHE A 298 14.21 -14.08 2.72
N PHE A 299 14.37 -13.61 3.96
CA PHE A 299 13.63 -14.13 5.10
C PHE A 299 12.11 -13.86 5.02
N SER A 300 11.70 -12.73 4.44
CA SER A 300 10.28 -12.44 4.23
C SER A 300 9.63 -13.41 3.26
N TYR A 301 10.29 -13.75 2.15
CA TYR A 301 9.76 -14.75 1.22
C TYR A 301 9.77 -16.17 1.79
N VAL A 302 10.80 -16.55 2.57
CA VAL A 302 10.82 -17.85 3.27
C VAL A 302 9.64 -17.95 4.25
N ALA A 303 9.40 -16.92 5.06
CA ALA A 303 8.26 -16.87 5.97
C ALA A 303 6.91 -16.83 5.21
N ALA A 304 6.85 -16.11 4.09
CA ALA A 304 5.65 -16.03 3.26
C ALA A 304 5.24 -17.39 2.69
N ILE A 305 6.20 -18.24 2.32
CA ILE A 305 5.93 -19.61 1.85
C ILE A 305 5.21 -20.40 2.94
N LEU A 306 5.69 -20.33 4.18
CA LEU A 306 5.06 -21.03 5.30
C LEU A 306 3.62 -20.54 5.53
N VAL A 307 3.42 -19.22 5.63
CA VAL A 307 2.07 -18.63 5.81
C VAL A 307 1.15 -19.01 4.65
N SER A 308 1.65 -18.98 3.41
CA SER A 308 0.84 -19.28 2.24
C SER A 308 0.43 -20.76 2.16
N ILE A 309 1.33 -21.68 2.53
CA ILE A 309 1.04 -23.13 2.54
C ILE A 309 0.05 -23.49 3.65
N PHE A 310 0.23 -22.96 4.86
CA PHE A 310 -0.57 -23.36 6.02
C PHE A 310 -1.92 -22.64 6.12
N PHE A 311 -2.05 -21.43 5.58
CA PHE A 311 -3.26 -20.61 5.75
C PHE A 311 -3.84 -20.11 4.44
N GLU A 312 -3.07 -19.47 3.56
CA GLU A 312 -3.64 -18.90 2.35
C GLU A 312 -4.20 -19.97 1.40
N THR A 313 -3.42 -21.03 1.14
CA THR A 313 -3.77 -22.09 0.18
C THR A 313 -4.94 -22.96 0.66
N PRO A 314 -4.99 -23.43 1.92
CA PRO A 314 -6.11 -24.25 2.39
C PRO A 314 -7.43 -23.48 2.37
N PHE A 315 -7.43 -22.22 2.82
CA PHE A 315 -8.64 -21.39 2.80
C PHE A 315 -9.08 -21.05 1.38
N PHE A 316 -8.15 -20.84 0.45
CA PHE A 316 -8.46 -20.71 -0.97
C PHE A 316 -9.12 -21.98 -1.55
N ILE A 317 -8.62 -23.16 -1.20
CA ILE A 317 -9.22 -24.45 -1.62
C ILE A 317 -10.61 -24.64 -1.01
N ILE A 318 -10.79 -24.29 0.27
CA ILE A 318 -12.08 -24.36 0.97
C ILE A 318 -13.08 -23.42 0.31
N GLU A 319 -12.70 -22.17 0.05
CA GLU A 319 -13.52 -21.20 -0.68
C GLU A 319 -13.94 -21.76 -2.04
N LYS A 320 -12.98 -22.28 -2.81
CA LYS A 320 -13.22 -22.84 -4.13
C LYS A 320 -14.25 -23.99 -4.09
N LYS A 321 -14.14 -24.88 -3.11
CA LYS A 321 -15.09 -25.98 -2.88
C LYS A 321 -16.47 -25.49 -2.43
N LEU A 322 -16.53 -24.55 -1.49
CA LEU A 322 -17.79 -23.98 -0.96
C LEU A 322 -18.62 -23.31 -2.05
N PHE A 323 -17.97 -22.56 -2.94
CA PHE A 323 -18.65 -21.79 -3.99
C PHE A 323 -18.70 -22.50 -5.36
N LYS A 324 -18.41 -23.82 -5.41
CA LYS A 324 -18.45 -24.67 -6.62
C LYS A 324 -17.85 -23.99 -7.86
N ARG A 325 -16.61 -23.51 -7.74
CA ARG A 325 -15.83 -22.99 -8.88
C ARG A 325 -14.49 -23.69 -9.00
#